data_AF-A0A9W8AZ98-F1
#
_entry.id   AF-A0A9W8AZ98-F1
#
_cell.length_a   1.000
_cell.length_b   1.000
_cell.length_c   1.000
_cell.angle_alpha   90.00
_cell.angle_beta   90.00
_cell.angle_gamma   90.00
#
_symmetry.space_group_name_H-M   'P 1'
#
loop_
_entity.id
_entity.type
_entity.pdbx_description
1 polymer ?
#
loop_
_entity_poly.entity_id
_entity_poly.type
_entity_poly.pdbx_seq_one_letter_code
_entity_poly.pdbx_strand_id
1 'polypeptide(L)'
;AALEASTAHLAAAIVIQRKLVLYVSPDTVDPHALKSALAQMLPKYMVPDHVDALASLPLTKVGKVDRKALAARPLPSLAPKPLPLAEPVSETFAVLQQMLAGILAVDAASIHPQHTFFELGGDSISAVQFMLKGKAKGWQFPVTMLFEGSSLAALEQHIHTSALDRSSTPLPTSEPVATFDQWTTLGVDGSGLDQLYAQACQELSVPRTDVFDVLPTSSLQEEFVVSTVKDPSAYMMQFAFTVPGALDIDRYQQCWTRLFQRHPILRTKFLLLDEDQCGQTTVQVVLNDADYEWTTGECTETDLTAFAENYIVQDRRRG
;
A
#
# COMPACT_ATOMS: atom_id res chain seq x y z
N ALA A 1 -18.60 28.16 9.37
CA ALA A 1 -18.26 29.54 9.04
C ALA A 1 -17.77 29.56 7.60
N ALA A 2 -18.64 29.96 6.67
CA ALA A 2 -18.30 30.09 5.27
C ALA A 2 -17.32 31.27 5.15
N LEU A 3 -16.04 31.00 4.87
CA LEU A 3 -15.21 32.06 4.31
C LEU A 3 -15.86 32.42 2.98
N GLU A 4 -16.41 33.62 2.92
CA GLU A 4 -16.76 34.25 1.67
C GLU A 4 -15.52 34.22 0.77
N ALA A 5 -15.48 33.25 -0.15
CA ALA A 5 -14.67 33.31 -1.37
C ALA A 5 -15.26 34.38 -2.33
N SER A 6 -15.68 35.52 -1.77
CA SER A 6 -16.29 36.67 -2.44
C SER A 6 -15.25 37.54 -3.11
N THR A 7 -13.96 37.34 -2.81
CA THR A 7 -12.87 38.12 -3.38
C THR A 7 -12.33 37.56 -4.69
N ALA A 8 -12.46 36.26 -4.97
CA ALA A 8 -11.98 35.67 -6.22
C ALA A 8 -13.12 35.58 -7.26
N HIS A 9 -13.01 36.35 -8.34
CA HIS A 9 -14.00 36.37 -9.42
C HIS A 9 -13.83 35.18 -10.39
N LEU A 10 -12.59 34.71 -10.58
CA LEU A 10 -12.27 33.56 -11.42
C LEU A 10 -11.08 32.78 -10.83
N ALA A 11 -11.13 31.45 -10.92
CA ALA A 11 -10.07 30.55 -10.47
C ALA A 11 -9.83 29.41 -11.47
N ALA A 12 -8.59 28.95 -11.58
CA ALA A 12 -8.20 27.82 -12.43
C ALA A 12 -7.09 26.99 -11.77
N ALA A 13 -7.34 25.69 -11.58
CA ALA A 13 -6.34 24.75 -11.09
C ALA A 13 -5.69 23.99 -12.27
N ILE A 14 -4.36 23.91 -12.27
CA ILE A 14 -3.55 23.26 -13.31
C ILE A 14 -2.43 22.47 -12.65
N VAL A 15 -2.14 21.28 -13.16
CA VAL A 15 -0.97 20.50 -12.73
C VAL A 15 0.23 20.87 -13.62
N ILE A 16 1.29 21.38 -13.00
CA ILE A 16 2.56 21.74 -13.67
C ILE A 16 3.68 20.99 -12.96
N GLN A 17 4.44 20.16 -13.69
CA GLN A 17 5.53 19.35 -13.12
C GLN A 17 5.12 18.53 -11.88
N ARG A 18 3.97 17.83 -11.95
CA ARG A 18 3.35 17.05 -10.85
C ARG A 18 2.91 17.86 -9.62
N LYS A 19 2.94 19.19 -9.67
CA LYS A 19 2.42 20.07 -8.62
C LYS A 19 1.08 20.68 -9.03
N LEU A 20 0.11 20.72 -8.11
CA LEU A 20 -1.18 21.38 -8.28
C LEU A 20 -1.03 22.89 -8.02
N VAL A 21 -1.26 23.68 -9.05
CA VAL A 21 -1.13 25.15 -9.01
C VAL A 21 -2.50 25.77 -9.20
N LEU A 22 -2.94 26.59 -8.25
CA LEU A 22 -4.19 27.32 -8.30
C LEU A 22 -3.92 28.77 -8.69
N TYR A 23 -4.40 29.17 -9.87
CA TYR A 23 -4.42 30.57 -10.29
C TYR A 23 -5.74 31.21 -9.88
N VAL A 24 -5.68 32.36 -9.22
CA VAL A 24 -6.86 33.12 -8.78
C VAL A 24 -6.81 34.56 -9.29
N SER A 25 -7.95 35.18 -9.48
CA SER A 25 -8.07 36.59 -9.87
C SER A 25 -9.22 37.24 -9.10
N PRO A 26 -9.08 38.49 -8.63
CA PRO A 26 -7.98 39.45 -8.86
C PRO A 26 -6.72 39.18 -8.02
N ASP A 27 -5.64 39.92 -8.29
CA ASP A 27 -4.34 39.83 -7.60
C ASP A 27 -4.37 40.30 -6.13
N THR A 28 -5.48 40.89 -5.70
CA THR A 28 -5.71 41.28 -4.30
C THR A 28 -6.04 40.11 -3.38
N VAL A 29 -6.25 38.90 -3.92
CA VAL A 29 -6.47 37.68 -3.15
C VAL A 29 -5.16 37.24 -2.48
N ASP A 30 -5.15 37.13 -1.15
CA ASP A 30 -4.00 36.60 -0.40
C ASP A 30 -3.84 35.08 -0.65
N PRO A 31 -2.75 34.65 -1.32
CA PRO A 31 -2.51 33.24 -1.62
C PRO A 31 -2.35 32.37 -0.36
N HIS A 32 -1.77 32.91 0.72
CA HIS A 32 -1.49 32.15 1.94
C HIS A 32 -2.78 31.91 2.75
N ALA A 33 -3.59 32.96 2.93
CA ALA A 33 -4.89 32.83 3.58
C ALA A 33 -5.80 31.85 2.82
N LEU A 34 -5.81 31.91 1.48
CA LEU A 34 -6.61 31.01 0.65
C LEU A 34 -6.13 29.56 0.77
N LYS A 35 -4.82 29.29 0.70
CA LYS A 35 -4.28 27.93 0.88
C LYS A 35 -4.63 27.36 2.27
N SER A 36 -4.53 28.18 3.31
CA SER A 36 -4.90 27.79 4.68
C SER A 36 -6.38 27.43 4.80
N ALA A 37 -7.26 28.24 4.20
CA ALA A 37 -8.70 27.95 4.16
C ALA A 37 -9.01 26.66 3.40
N LEU A 38 -8.37 26.44 2.24
CA LEU A 38 -8.54 25.22 1.45
C LEU A 38 -8.07 23.96 2.21
N ALA A 39 -6.99 24.07 2.98
CA ALA A 39 -6.49 22.96 3.80
C ALA A 39 -7.44 22.54 4.93
N GLN A 40 -8.33 23.43 5.38
CA GLN A 40 -9.36 23.10 6.37
C GLN A 40 -10.59 22.43 5.76
N MET A 41 -10.80 22.57 4.45
CA MET A 41 -12.02 22.14 3.76
C MET A 41 -11.81 20.98 2.79
N LEU A 42 -10.57 20.73 2.36
CA LEU A 42 -10.22 19.74 1.35
C LEU A 42 -9.28 18.67 1.93
N PRO A 43 -9.37 17.42 1.45
CA PRO A 43 -8.35 16.42 1.69
C PRO A 43 -6.96 16.92 1.25
N LYS A 44 -5.91 16.52 1.96
CA LYS A 44 -4.53 17.00 1.76
C LYS A 44 -4.05 16.96 0.29
N TYR A 45 -4.41 15.92 -0.45
CA TYR A 45 -4.04 15.73 -1.86
C TYR A 45 -4.78 16.66 -2.85
N MET A 46 -5.85 17.32 -2.42
CA MET A 46 -6.60 18.32 -3.20
C MET A 46 -6.17 19.76 -2.87
N VAL A 47 -5.35 19.96 -1.84
CA VAL A 47 -4.83 21.28 -1.48
C VAL A 47 -3.75 21.66 -2.49
N PRO A 48 -3.86 22.82 -3.16
CA PRO A 48 -2.84 23.25 -4.13
C PRO A 48 -1.46 23.40 -3.49
N ASP A 49 -0.43 22.89 -4.16
CA ASP A 49 0.97 23.11 -3.81
C ASP A 49 1.30 24.60 -3.85
N HIS A 50 0.77 25.32 -4.85
CA HIS A 50 0.98 26.74 -5.06
C HIS A 50 -0.33 27.46 -5.36
N VAL A 51 -0.45 28.70 -4.87
CA VAL A 51 -1.53 29.62 -5.22
C VAL A 51 -0.88 30.87 -5.81
N ASP A 52 -1.29 31.29 -7.00
CA ASP A 52 -0.77 32.46 -7.72
C ASP A 52 -1.92 33.42 -8.03
N ALA A 53 -1.85 34.65 -7.51
CA ALA A 53 -2.88 35.66 -7.66
C ALA A 53 -2.55 36.59 -8.83
N LEU A 54 -3.45 36.67 -9.80
CA LEU A 54 -3.27 37.40 -11.05
C LEU A 54 -4.32 38.50 -11.19
N ALA A 55 -3.90 39.66 -11.72
CA ALA A 55 -4.79 40.78 -12.00
C ALA A 55 -5.98 40.36 -12.88
N SER A 56 -5.73 39.47 -13.86
CA SER A 56 -6.76 38.78 -14.64
C SER A 56 -6.26 37.42 -15.12
N LEU A 57 -7.16 36.44 -15.22
CA LEU A 57 -6.84 35.17 -15.86
C LEU A 57 -6.87 35.32 -17.39
N PRO A 58 -5.90 34.75 -18.13
CA PRO A 58 -5.90 34.78 -19.58
C PRO A 58 -7.12 34.01 -20.10
N LEU A 59 -7.84 34.61 -21.05
CA LEU A 59 -9.00 34.01 -21.70
C LEU A 59 -8.69 33.73 -23.17
N THR A 60 -9.21 32.62 -23.69
CA THR A 60 -9.25 32.29 -25.10
C THR A 60 -10.17 33.24 -25.87
N LYS A 61 -10.10 33.24 -27.21
CA LYS A 61 -11.00 34.04 -28.08
C LYS A 61 -12.51 33.78 -27.86
N VAL A 62 -12.86 32.68 -27.20
CA VAL A 62 -14.24 32.27 -26.87
C VAL A 62 -14.58 32.56 -25.39
N GLY A 63 -13.74 33.30 -24.67
CA GLY A 63 -13.99 33.72 -23.28
C GLY A 63 -13.76 32.66 -22.20
N LYS A 64 -13.27 31.47 -22.54
CA LYS A 64 -12.85 30.44 -21.56
C LYS A 64 -11.42 30.67 -21.08
N VAL A 65 -11.09 30.29 -19.85
CA VAL A 65 -9.71 30.36 -19.32
C VAL A 65 -8.73 29.59 -20.22
N ASP A 66 -7.67 30.27 -20.65
CA ASP A 66 -6.59 29.70 -21.44
C ASP A 66 -5.59 28.95 -20.54
N ARG A 67 -5.85 27.66 -20.35
CA ARG A 67 -4.99 26.77 -19.55
C ARG A 67 -3.59 26.60 -20.14
N LYS A 68 -3.41 26.73 -21.47
CA LYS A 68 -2.09 26.63 -22.10
C LYS A 68 -1.24 27.86 -21.79
N ALA A 69 -1.85 29.05 -21.85
CA ALA A 69 -1.19 30.28 -21.46
C ALA A 69 -0.78 30.27 -19.98
N LEU A 70 -1.63 29.75 -19.10
CA LEU A 70 -1.31 29.59 -17.67
C LEU A 70 -0.18 28.58 -17.43
N ALA A 71 -0.21 27.41 -18.10
CA ALA A 71 0.83 26.39 -17.96
C ALA A 71 2.20 26.84 -18.48
N ALA A 72 2.24 27.79 -19.41
CA ALA A 72 3.47 28.36 -19.94
C ALA A 72 4.03 29.51 -19.09
N ARG A 73 3.31 29.97 -18.05
CA ARG A 73 3.83 31.01 -17.16
C ARG A 73 4.99 30.47 -16.34
N PRO A 74 6.05 31.27 -16.13
CA PRO A 74 7.04 30.93 -15.13
C PRO A 74 6.32 30.83 -13.80
N LEU A 75 6.40 29.67 -13.15
CA LEU A 75 5.98 29.54 -11.77
C LEU A 75 6.73 30.60 -10.96
N PRO A 76 6.08 31.27 -9.98
CA PRO A 76 6.79 32.11 -9.03
C PRO A 76 8.05 31.37 -8.60
N SER A 77 9.20 32.01 -8.84
CA SER A 77 10.52 31.44 -8.57
C SER A 77 10.48 30.70 -7.25
N LEU A 78 10.89 29.43 -7.27
CA LEU A 78 11.49 28.76 -6.14
C LEU A 78 12.75 29.54 -5.74
N ALA A 79 12.63 30.81 -5.35
CA ALA A 79 13.60 31.35 -4.44
C ALA A 79 13.40 30.48 -3.20
N PRO A 80 14.38 29.63 -2.84
CA PRO A 80 14.36 29.04 -1.53
C PRO A 80 14.13 30.22 -0.59
N LYS A 81 13.12 30.15 0.27
CA LYS A 81 13.18 30.92 1.52
C LYS A 81 14.63 30.74 1.99
N PRO A 82 15.44 31.81 2.18
CA PRO A 82 16.83 31.66 2.53
C PRO A 82 16.89 30.61 3.64
N LEU A 83 17.45 29.45 3.29
CA LEU A 83 17.55 28.36 4.23
C LEU A 83 18.32 28.94 5.40
N PRO A 84 17.86 28.77 6.65
CA PRO A 84 18.77 28.90 7.77
C PRO A 84 20.02 28.09 7.39
N LEU A 85 21.19 28.72 7.49
CA LEU A 85 22.49 28.12 7.19
C LEU A 85 22.48 26.63 7.53
N ALA A 86 22.80 25.79 6.55
CA ALA A 86 22.76 24.34 6.64
C ALA A 86 23.38 23.89 7.98
N GLU A 87 22.53 23.44 8.89
CA GLU A 87 22.98 22.74 10.08
C GLU A 87 23.74 21.48 9.63
N PRO A 88 24.84 21.11 10.31
CA PRO A 88 25.59 19.93 9.94
C PRO A 88 24.67 18.71 9.92
N VAL A 89 24.56 18.08 8.75
CA VAL A 89 23.74 16.88 8.55
C VAL A 89 24.33 15.77 9.43
N SER A 90 23.56 15.31 10.41
CA SER A 90 23.96 14.20 11.27
C SER A 90 24.10 12.91 10.45
N GLU A 91 24.97 12.00 10.88
CA GLU A 91 25.15 10.69 10.23
C GLU A 91 23.81 9.91 10.13
N THR A 92 22.96 10.04 11.16
CA THR A 92 21.61 9.44 11.16
C THR A 92 20.76 10.03 10.06
N PHE A 93 20.76 11.35 9.90
CA PHE A 93 20.04 12.02 8.83
C PHE A 93 20.51 11.57 7.45
N ALA A 94 21.82 11.44 7.23
CA ALA A 94 22.35 10.97 5.94
C ALA A 94 21.83 9.57 5.59
N VAL A 95 21.77 8.66 6.56
CA VAL A 95 21.20 7.31 6.37
C VAL A 95 19.69 7.38 6.11
N LEU A 96 18.98 8.24 6.84
CA LEU A 96 17.54 8.46 6.67
C LEU A 96 17.23 9.01 5.27
N GLN A 97 18.02 9.99 4.83
CA GLN A 97 17.93 10.64 3.54
C GLN A 97 18.12 9.64 2.40
N GLN A 98 19.14 8.79 2.47
CA GLN A 98 19.37 7.73 1.48
C GLN A 98 18.25 6.69 1.46
N MET A 99 17.71 6.32 2.62
CA MET A 99 16.60 5.39 2.71
C MET A 99 15.34 5.95 2.05
N LEU A 100 15.01 7.21 2.33
CA LEU A 100 13.86 7.88 1.73
C LEU A 100 14.03 8.07 0.22
N ALA A 101 15.23 8.48 -0.24
CA ALA A 101 15.53 8.59 -1.67
C ALA A 101 15.25 7.28 -2.42
N GLY A 102 15.68 6.14 -1.85
CA GLY A 102 15.44 4.83 -2.44
C GLY A 102 13.99 4.34 -2.39
N ILE A 103 13.19 4.78 -1.42
CA ILE A 103 11.76 4.41 -1.31
C ILE A 103 10.89 5.29 -2.21
N LEU A 104 11.15 6.59 -2.23
CA LEU A 104 10.33 7.58 -2.92
C LEU A 104 10.80 7.83 -4.37
N ALA A 105 11.93 7.22 -4.77
CA ALA A 105 12.55 7.42 -6.08
C ALA A 105 12.83 8.90 -6.39
N VAL A 106 13.33 9.63 -5.39
CA VAL A 106 13.75 11.04 -5.48
C VAL A 106 15.24 11.17 -5.25
N ASP A 107 15.83 12.29 -5.70
CA ASP A 107 17.23 12.59 -5.43
C ASP A 107 17.43 12.84 -3.92
N ALA A 108 18.41 12.17 -3.31
CA ALA A 108 18.77 12.36 -1.92
C ALA A 108 19.07 13.84 -1.62
N ALA A 109 19.73 14.55 -2.54
CA ALA A 109 20.08 15.96 -2.36
C ALA A 109 18.86 16.89 -2.25
N SER A 110 17.69 16.44 -2.69
CA SER A 110 16.42 17.19 -2.61
C SER A 110 15.69 17.03 -1.25
N ILE A 111 16.17 16.14 -0.38
CA ILE A 111 15.54 15.83 0.90
C ILE A 111 16.19 16.69 2.00
N HIS A 112 15.37 17.47 2.71
CA HIS A 112 15.82 18.37 3.77
C HIS A 112 15.18 18.03 5.13
N PRO A 113 15.83 18.37 6.26
CA PRO A 113 15.34 18.04 7.60
C PRO A 113 13.95 18.61 7.91
N GLN A 114 13.58 19.74 7.30
CA GLN A 114 12.29 20.38 7.51
C GLN A 114 11.16 19.79 6.67
N HIS A 115 11.48 18.96 5.67
CA HIS A 115 10.45 18.28 4.88
C HIS A 115 9.68 17.30 5.76
N THR A 116 8.42 17.09 5.41
CA THR A 116 7.63 15.96 5.92
C THR A 116 7.66 14.82 4.90
N PHE A 117 7.42 13.59 5.37
CA PHE A 117 7.40 12.40 4.51
C PHE A 117 6.42 12.53 3.32
N PHE A 118 5.26 13.14 3.56
CA PHE A 118 4.22 13.31 2.53
C PHE A 118 4.51 14.44 1.54
N GLU A 119 5.26 15.48 1.94
CA GLU A 119 5.70 16.53 1.01
C GLU A 119 6.71 16.00 -0.02
N LEU A 120 7.43 14.94 0.33
CA LEU A 120 8.35 14.23 -0.55
C LEU A 120 7.64 13.24 -1.49
N GLY A 121 6.31 13.16 -1.46
CA GLY A 121 5.52 12.24 -2.29
C GLY A 121 5.28 10.87 -1.65
N GLY A 122 5.51 10.72 -0.34
CA GLY A 122 5.18 9.51 0.38
C GLY A 122 3.68 9.22 0.48
N ASP A 123 3.34 7.95 0.61
CA ASP A 123 1.99 7.39 0.78
C ASP A 123 1.96 6.35 1.91
N SER A 124 0.82 5.69 2.13
CA SER A 124 0.68 4.71 3.21
C SER A 124 1.56 3.47 3.02
N ILE A 125 1.78 3.02 1.78
CA ILE A 125 2.58 1.82 1.48
C ILE A 125 4.06 2.13 1.71
N SER A 126 4.55 3.22 1.14
CA SER A 126 5.92 3.69 1.31
C SER A 126 6.24 4.06 2.76
N ALA A 127 5.27 4.58 3.53
CA ALA A 127 5.42 4.82 4.97
C ALA A 127 5.66 3.52 5.75
N VAL A 128 4.90 2.46 5.45
CA VAL A 128 5.10 1.13 6.06
C VAL A 128 6.45 0.54 5.64
N GLN A 129 6.83 0.64 4.36
CA GLN A 129 8.13 0.18 3.88
C GLN A 129 9.29 0.92 4.57
N PHE A 130 9.16 2.23 4.77
CA PHE A 130 10.15 3.05 5.45
C PHE A 130 10.28 2.66 6.93
N MET A 131 9.16 2.45 7.63
CA MET A 131 9.14 1.96 9.00
C MET A 131 9.79 0.57 9.13
N LEU A 132 9.49 -0.37 8.24
CA LEU A 132 10.09 -1.72 8.24
C LEU A 132 11.60 -1.68 7.98
N LYS A 133 12.07 -0.86 7.02
CA LYS A 133 13.50 -0.67 6.74
C LYS A 133 14.23 0.03 7.89
N GLY A 134 13.58 0.99 8.55
CA GLY A 134 14.07 1.63 9.77
C GLY A 134 14.22 0.62 10.91
N LYS A 135 13.22 -0.23 11.13
CA LYS A 135 13.25 -1.30 12.14
C LYS A 135 14.43 -2.25 11.94
N ALA A 136 14.75 -2.63 10.70
CA ALA A 136 15.91 -3.45 10.38
C ALA A 136 17.26 -2.77 10.71
N LYS A 137 17.30 -1.43 10.80
CA LYS A 137 18.45 -0.65 11.28
C LYS A 137 18.42 -0.36 12.77
N GLY A 138 17.46 -0.94 13.50
CA GLY A 138 17.27 -0.71 14.93
C GLY A 138 16.49 0.58 15.26
N TRP A 139 16.01 1.34 14.27
CA TRP A 139 15.17 2.51 14.51
C TRP A 139 13.76 2.09 14.90
N GLN A 140 13.18 2.77 15.87
CA GLN A 140 11.78 2.58 16.26
C GLN A 140 11.09 3.93 16.26
N PHE A 141 10.02 4.01 15.49
CA PHE A 141 9.08 5.12 15.48
C PHE A 141 7.73 4.57 15.00
N PRO A 142 6.61 5.06 15.55
CA PRO A 142 5.30 4.66 15.08
C PRO A 142 5.04 5.29 13.70
N VAL A 143 4.37 4.58 12.80
CA VAL A 143 4.02 5.12 11.48
C VAL A 143 3.11 6.37 11.59
N THR A 144 2.35 6.48 12.69
CA THR A 144 1.50 7.64 13.00
C THR A 144 2.29 8.95 13.04
N MET A 145 3.56 8.91 13.47
CA MET A 145 4.43 10.09 13.50
C MET A 145 4.60 10.72 12.10
N LEU A 146 4.63 9.89 11.05
CA LEU A 146 4.67 10.38 9.67
C LEU A 146 3.34 11.05 9.30
N PHE A 147 2.21 10.41 9.65
CA PHE A 147 0.85 10.89 9.33
C PHE A 147 0.48 12.18 10.06
N GLU A 148 1.00 12.39 11.26
CA GLU A 148 0.87 13.64 12.03
C GLU A 148 1.64 14.81 11.41
N GLY A 149 2.42 14.57 10.35
CA GLY A 149 3.16 15.62 9.66
C GLY A 149 4.46 16.01 10.35
N SER A 150 5.07 15.10 11.11
CA SER A 150 6.39 15.33 11.70
C SER A 150 7.43 15.59 10.60
N SER A 151 8.30 16.57 10.84
CA SER A 151 9.46 16.81 9.98
C SER A 151 10.47 15.67 10.09
N LEU A 152 11.33 15.51 9.08
CA LEU A 152 12.40 14.52 9.13
C LEU A 152 13.39 14.79 10.28
N ALA A 153 13.58 16.05 10.67
CA ALA A 153 14.35 16.43 11.86
C ALA A 153 13.70 15.92 13.15
N ALA A 154 12.38 16.08 13.30
CA ALA A 154 11.65 15.58 14.46
C ALA A 154 11.68 14.04 14.54
N LEU A 155 11.61 13.39 13.37
CA LEU A 155 11.77 11.94 13.26
C LEU A 155 13.18 11.49 13.65
N GLU A 156 14.21 12.15 13.16
CA GLU A 156 15.60 11.88 13.55
C GLU A 156 15.79 12.04 15.06
N GLN A 157 15.27 13.12 15.65
CA GLN A 157 15.33 13.34 17.09
C GLN A 157 14.66 12.20 17.87
N HIS A 158 13.49 11.74 17.42
CA HIS A 158 12.81 10.60 18.04
C HIS A 158 13.65 9.32 17.99
N ILE A 159 14.26 9.03 16.84
CA ILE A 159 15.16 7.88 16.68
C ILE A 159 16.32 7.96 17.68
N HIS A 160 16.89 9.14 17.88
CA HIS A 160 17.96 9.34 18.87
C HIS A 160 17.48 9.19 20.31
N THR A 161 16.33 9.76 20.68
CA THR A 161 15.77 9.63 22.03
C THR A 161 15.42 8.18 22.35
N SER A 162 14.79 7.47 21.42
CA SER A 162 14.47 6.04 21.58
C SER A 162 15.71 5.15 21.63
N ALA A 163 16.83 5.56 21.02
CA ALA A 163 18.10 4.87 21.14
C ALA A 163 18.77 5.07 22.51
N LEU A 164 18.58 6.23 23.16
CA LEU A 164 19.13 6.53 24.48
C LEU A 164 18.43 5.74 25.60
N ASP A 165 17.10 5.55 25.51
CA ASP A 165 16.34 4.70 26.43
C ASP A 165 16.79 3.23 26.39
N ARG A 166 17.31 2.75 25.25
CA ARG A 166 17.85 1.40 25.09
C ARG A 166 19.20 1.15 25.76
N SER A 167 19.88 2.17 26.29
CA SER A 167 21.13 1.95 27.05
C SER A 167 20.92 1.14 28.35
N SER A 168 19.67 0.79 28.69
CA SER A 168 19.29 0.02 29.87
C SER A 168 18.70 -1.37 29.60
N THR A 169 18.48 -1.78 28.33
CA THR A 169 17.95 -3.12 28.01
C THR A 169 18.59 -3.68 26.73
N PRO A 170 19.23 -4.86 26.79
CA PRO A 170 19.79 -5.49 25.61
C PRO A 170 18.68 -5.79 24.59
N LEU A 171 18.94 -5.45 23.33
CA LEU A 171 18.14 -5.92 22.19
C LEU A 171 18.20 -7.45 22.16
N PRO A 172 17.05 -8.17 22.04
CA PRO A 172 17.10 -9.56 21.68
C PRO A 172 17.74 -9.65 20.29
N THR A 173 18.86 -10.36 20.22
CA THR A 173 19.50 -10.78 18.98
C THR A 173 18.41 -11.35 18.07
N SER A 174 18.29 -10.84 16.85
CA SER A 174 17.42 -11.40 15.83
C SER A 174 17.97 -12.77 15.42
N GLU A 175 17.76 -13.77 16.26
CA GLU A 175 17.59 -15.12 15.75
C GLU A 175 16.37 -15.10 14.82
N PRO A 176 16.36 -15.90 13.74
CA PRO A 176 15.13 -16.16 13.01
C PRO A 176 14.10 -16.56 14.07
N VAL A 177 13.01 -15.79 14.18
CA VAL A 177 11.92 -16.11 15.09
C VAL A 177 11.63 -17.59 14.85
N ALA A 178 11.99 -18.44 15.83
CA ALA A 178 11.59 -19.83 15.84
C ALA A 178 10.11 -19.82 15.49
N THR A 179 9.74 -20.60 14.46
CA THR A 179 8.38 -20.73 13.93
C THR A 179 7.42 -20.44 15.05
N PHE A 180 6.81 -19.25 15.02
CA PHE A 180 5.98 -18.80 16.13
C PHE A 180 4.97 -19.91 16.35
N ASP A 181 5.06 -20.60 17.47
CA ASP A 181 4.24 -21.78 17.72
C ASP A 181 2.86 -21.26 18.12
N GLN A 182 2.09 -20.95 17.07
CA GLN A 182 0.79 -20.29 17.18
C GLN A 182 -0.16 -21.18 17.98
N TRP A 183 -0.01 -22.51 17.86
CA TRP A 183 -0.83 -23.49 18.55
C TRP A 183 -0.54 -23.53 20.05
N THR A 184 0.72 -23.52 20.50
CA THR A 184 0.98 -23.45 21.95
C THR A 184 0.52 -22.13 22.57
N THR A 185 0.52 -21.04 21.81
CA THR A 185 -0.05 -19.75 22.26
C THR A 185 -1.57 -19.82 22.40
N LEU A 186 -2.24 -20.65 21.60
CA LEU A 186 -3.68 -20.91 21.66
C LEU A 186 -4.05 -22.03 22.64
N GLY A 187 -3.07 -22.62 23.34
CA GLY A 187 -3.30 -23.68 24.33
C GLY A 187 -3.45 -25.09 23.72
N VAL A 188 -3.14 -25.25 22.44
CA VAL A 188 -3.13 -26.56 21.76
C VAL A 188 -1.78 -27.25 22.01
N ASP A 189 -1.85 -28.44 22.60
CA ASP A 189 -0.67 -29.28 22.83
C ASP A 189 -0.31 -30.14 21.60
N GLY A 190 0.79 -30.89 21.68
CA GLY A 190 1.23 -31.74 20.58
C GLY A 190 0.22 -32.80 20.15
N SER A 191 -0.61 -33.30 21.06
CA SER A 191 -1.62 -34.30 20.74
C SER A 191 -2.82 -33.69 20.00
N GLY A 192 -3.24 -32.49 20.39
CA GLY A 192 -4.26 -31.72 19.66
C GLY A 192 -3.78 -31.33 18.26
N LEU A 193 -2.50 -30.97 18.12
CA LEU A 193 -1.93 -30.68 16.81
C LEU A 193 -1.91 -31.92 15.90
N ASP A 194 -1.50 -33.08 16.40
CA ASP A 194 -1.52 -34.34 15.64
C ASP A 194 -2.95 -34.71 15.17
N GLN A 195 -3.96 -34.45 16.00
CA GLN A 195 -5.37 -34.64 15.63
C GLN A 195 -5.79 -33.68 14.50
N LEU A 196 -5.43 -32.40 14.58
CA LEU A 196 -5.74 -31.42 13.52
C LEU A 196 -5.11 -31.82 12.18
N TYR A 197 -3.86 -32.31 12.19
CA TYR A 197 -3.24 -32.87 10.99
C TYR A 197 -3.99 -34.09 10.46
N ALA A 198 -4.43 -35.00 11.33
CA ALA A 198 -5.16 -36.20 10.92
C ALA A 198 -6.53 -35.84 10.30
N GLN A 199 -7.28 -34.93 10.93
CA GLN A 199 -8.55 -34.43 10.42
C GLN A 199 -8.38 -33.69 9.09
N ALA A 200 -7.36 -32.83 8.96
CA ALA A 200 -7.06 -32.13 7.71
C ALA A 200 -6.78 -33.12 6.56
N CYS A 201 -6.00 -34.17 6.81
CA CYS A 201 -5.72 -35.21 5.82
C CYS A 201 -7.00 -35.96 5.40
N GLN A 202 -7.87 -36.25 6.37
CA GLN A 202 -9.13 -36.94 6.13
C GLN A 202 -10.09 -36.08 5.30
N GLU A 203 -10.33 -34.83 5.69
CA GLU A 203 -11.24 -33.91 5.00
C GLU A 203 -10.79 -33.63 3.56
N LEU A 204 -9.48 -33.48 3.34
CA LEU A 204 -8.93 -33.26 2.00
C LEU A 204 -8.74 -34.54 1.20
N SER A 205 -8.89 -35.72 1.82
CA SER A 205 -8.58 -37.02 1.21
C SER A 205 -7.15 -37.10 0.65
N VAL A 206 -6.18 -36.55 1.38
CA VAL A 206 -4.75 -36.54 1.01
C VAL A 206 -3.89 -37.23 2.06
N PRO A 207 -2.74 -37.83 1.68
CA PRO A 207 -1.81 -38.39 2.65
C PRO A 207 -1.12 -37.28 3.46
N ARG A 208 -0.66 -37.62 4.68
CA ARG A 208 0.09 -36.69 5.56
C ARG A 208 1.33 -36.09 4.90
N THR A 209 1.93 -36.80 3.95
CA THR A 209 3.09 -36.34 3.17
C THR A 209 2.78 -35.15 2.28
N ASP A 210 1.51 -34.88 1.98
CA ASP A 210 1.09 -33.81 1.07
C ASP A 210 0.71 -32.55 1.86
N VAL A 211 0.58 -32.65 3.18
CA VAL A 211 0.34 -31.51 4.07
C VAL A 211 1.68 -30.96 4.55
N PHE A 212 2.00 -29.73 4.12
CA PHE A 212 3.18 -28.98 4.56
C PHE A 212 3.02 -28.48 5.99
N ASP A 213 1.88 -27.85 6.31
CA ASP A 213 1.64 -27.28 7.64
C ASP A 213 0.13 -27.13 7.93
N VAL A 214 -0.22 -27.02 9.21
CA VAL A 214 -1.56 -26.66 9.70
C VAL A 214 -1.40 -25.51 10.68
N LEU A 215 -2.01 -24.37 10.37
CA LEU A 215 -1.87 -23.11 11.12
C LEU A 215 -3.25 -22.61 11.54
N PRO A 216 -3.38 -21.88 12.66
CA PRO A 216 -4.65 -21.26 13.02
C PRO A 216 -4.97 -20.11 12.05
N THR A 217 -6.25 -19.77 11.89
CA THR A 217 -6.67 -18.59 11.14
C THR A 217 -6.55 -17.31 11.97
N SER A 218 -6.33 -16.19 11.29
CA SER A 218 -6.61 -14.88 11.87
C SER A 218 -8.11 -14.60 11.90
N SER A 219 -8.58 -13.74 12.80
CA SER A 219 -10.01 -13.38 12.90
C SER A 219 -10.60 -12.86 11.59
N LEU A 220 -9.80 -12.15 10.77
CA LEU A 220 -10.24 -11.68 9.46
C LEU A 220 -10.39 -12.83 8.46
N GLN A 221 -9.51 -13.83 8.51
CA GLN A 221 -9.62 -15.02 7.66
C GLN A 221 -10.85 -15.86 8.03
N GLU A 222 -11.16 -16.00 9.32
CA GLU A 222 -12.38 -16.68 9.78
C GLU A 222 -13.63 -16.00 9.21
N GLU A 223 -13.70 -14.67 9.25
CA GLU A 223 -14.82 -13.92 8.69
C GLU A 223 -14.98 -14.15 7.19
N PHE A 224 -13.88 -14.17 6.43
CA PHE A 224 -13.91 -14.49 4.99
C PHE A 224 -14.40 -15.93 4.73
N VAL A 225 -13.93 -16.91 5.50
CA VAL A 225 -14.37 -18.32 5.37
C VAL A 225 -15.86 -18.45 5.69
N VAL A 226 -16.33 -17.87 6.78
CA VAL A 226 -17.77 -17.91 7.15
C VAL A 226 -18.63 -17.20 6.10
N SER A 227 -18.15 -16.11 5.51
CA SER A 227 -18.88 -15.41 4.46
C SER A 227 -18.96 -16.23 3.16
N THR A 228 -17.89 -16.94 2.78
CA THR A 228 -17.87 -17.79 1.58
C THR A 228 -18.71 -19.04 1.72
N VAL A 229 -18.87 -19.57 2.94
CA VAL A 229 -19.84 -20.65 3.24
C VAL A 229 -21.29 -20.21 2.96
N LYS A 230 -21.62 -18.93 3.21
CA LYS A 230 -22.97 -18.38 2.96
C LYS A 230 -23.20 -18.05 1.49
N ASP A 231 -22.19 -17.50 0.83
CA ASP A 231 -22.20 -17.15 -0.58
C ASP A 231 -20.83 -17.50 -1.18
N PRO A 232 -20.72 -18.61 -1.93
CA PRO A 232 -19.45 -19.04 -2.54
C PRO A 232 -18.86 -17.99 -3.51
N SER A 233 -19.67 -17.06 -4.01
CA SER A 233 -19.21 -15.98 -4.88
C SER A 233 -18.72 -14.75 -4.11
N ALA A 234 -18.97 -14.69 -2.80
CA ALA A 234 -18.46 -13.62 -1.95
C ALA A 234 -16.94 -13.65 -1.96
N TYR A 235 -16.32 -12.49 -2.19
CA TYR A 235 -14.86 -12.34 -2.26
C TYR A 235 -14.16 -13.12 -3.39
N MET A 236 -14.90 -13.69 -4.35
CA MET A 236 -14.30 -14.26 -5.55
C MET A 236 -13.66 -13.14 -6.39
N MET A 237 -12.37 -13.27 -6.67
CA MET A 237 -11.64 -12.35 -7.54
C MET A 237 -11.25 -13.05 -8.83
N GLN A 238 -11.69 -12.47 -9.95
CA GLN A 238 -11.37 -12.96 -11.28
C GLN A 238 -10.61 -11.85 -12.02
N PHE A 239 -9.48 -12.22 -12.61
CA PHE A 239 -8.66 -11.30 -13.39
C PHE A 239 -8.58 -11.79 -14.83
N ALA A 240 -8.84 -10.88 -15.77
CA ALA A 240 -8.72 -11.14 -17.21
C ALA A 240 -7.70 -10.18 -17.82
N PHE A 241 -6.77 -10.73 -18.59
CA PHE A 241 -5.72 -9.95 -19.24
C PHE A 241 -5.59 -10.38 -20.70
N THR A 242 -5.34 -9.42 -21.58
CA THR A 242 -4.99 -9.68 -22.97
C THR A 242 -3.49 -9.65 -23.12
N VAL A 243 -2.89 -10.75 -23.57
CA VAL A 243 -1.47 -10.81 -23.91
C VAL A 243 -1.34 -10.68 -25.43
N PRO A 244 -0.80 -9.56 -25.95
CA PRO A 244 -0.64 -9.40 -27.38
C PRO A 244 0.50 -10.29 -27.91
N GLY A 245 0.29 -10.90 -29.08
CA GLY A 245 1.28 -11.73 -29.77
C GLY A 245 1.22 -13.21 -29.41
N ALA A 246 2.26 -13.94 -29.77
CA ALA A 246 2.34 -15.38 -29.48
C ALA A 246 2.62 -15.63 -28.00
N LEU A 247 1.74 -16.37 -27.34
CA LEU A 247 1.92 -16.83 -25.96
C LEU A 247 2.50 -18.25 -25.96
N ASP A 248 3.65 -18.41 -25.34
CA ASP A 248 4.20 -19.73 -25.01
C ASP A 248 3.47 -20.26 -23.77
N ILE A 249 2.48 -21.14 -24.01
CA ILE A 249 1.60 -21.69 -22.97
C ILE A 249 2.40 -22.51 -21.96
N ASP A 250 3.35 -23.33 -22.41
CA ASP A 250 4.15 -24.19 -21.53
C ASP A 250 4.99 -23.33 -20.57
N ARG A 251 5.64 -22.30 -21.10
CA ARG A 251 6.41 -21.37 -20.26
C ARG A 251 5.51 -20.61 -19.29
N TYR A 252 4.32 -20.20 -19.72
CA TYR A 252 3.35 -19.51 -18.87
C TYR A 252 2.91 -20.39 -17.70
N GLN A 253 2.55 -21.64 -17.96
CA GLN A 253 2.18 -22.61 -16.93
C GLN A 253 3.32 -22.86 -15.94
N GLN A 254 4.55 -23.04 -16.43
CA GLN A 254 5.74 -23.22 -15.56
C GLN A 254 6.03 -22.00 -14.68
N CYS A 255 5.74 -20.78 -15.13
CA CYS A 255 5.84 -19.58 -14.29
C CYS A 255 4.85 -19.63 -13.13
N TRP A 256 3.61 -20.01 -13.40
CA TRP A 256 2.59 -20.18 -12.36
C TRP A 256 2.95 -21.29 -11.38
N THR A 257 3.41 -22.45 -11.86
CA THR A 257 3.87 -23.54 -10.98
C THR A 257 4.93 -23.06 -9.99
N ARG A 258 5.93 -22.28 -10.45
CA ARG A 258 6.95 -21.70 -9.57
C ARG A 258 6.39 -20.69 -8.58
N LEU A 259 5.38 -19.93 -8.99
CA LEU A 259 4.70 -18.95 -8.14
C LEU A 259 3.93 -19.64 -7.02
N PHE A 260 3.17 -20.69 -7.32
CA PHE A 260 2.48 -21.54 -6.35
C PHE A 260 3.44 -22.20 -5.36
N GLN A 261 4.54 -22.79 -5.86
CA GLN A 261 5.57 -23.40 -5.01
C GLN A 261 6.23 -22.40 -4.06
N ARG A 262 6.46 -21.16 -4.54
CA ARG A 262 7.13 -20.11 -3.77
C ARG A 262 6.25 -19.53 -2.66
N HIS A 263 4.93 -19.48 -2.84
CA HIS A 263 4.02 -18.73 -1.97
C HIS A 263 2.99 -19.66 -1.30
N PRO A 264 3.21 -20.04 -0.01
CA PRO A 264 2.34 -20.98 0.72
C PRO A 264 0.85 -20.64 0.66
N ILE A 265 0.49 -19.36 0.71
CA ILE A 265 -0.90 -18.91 0.69
C ILE A 265 -1.69 -19.37 -0.56
N LEU A 266 -1.02 -19.61 -1.68
CA LEU A 266 -1.66 -20.06 -2.92
C LEU A 266 -1.88 -21.59 -2.97
N ARG A 267 -1.33 -22.31 -2.00
CA ARG A 267 -1.52 -23.75 -1.78
C ARG A 267 -2.17 -24.01 -0.40
N THR A 268 -2.80 -22.99 0.18
CA THR A 268 -3.52 -23.08 1.44
C THR A 268 -5.00 -23.34 1.18
N LYS A 269 -5.56 -24.35 1.83
CA LYS A 269 -7.00 -24.58 1.97
C LYS A 269 -7.46 -24.19 3.37
N PHE A 270 -8.66 -23.66 3.49
CA PHE A 270 -9.26 -23.32 4.78
C PHE A 270 -10.29 -24.38 5.14
N LEU A 271 -10.13 -25.01 6.30
CA LEU A 271 -11.02 -26.07 6.76
C LEU A 271 -11.62 -25.70 8.11
N LEU A 272 -12.86 -26.12 8.32
CA LEU A 272 -13.51 -26.10 9.63
C LEU A 272 -13.31 -27.48 10.24
N LEU A 273 -12.48 -27.56 11.27
CA LEU A 273 -12.10 -28.81 11.96
C LEU A 273 -12.65 -28.82 13.39
N ASP A 274 -12.82 -30.00 13.95
CA ASP A 274 -13.26 -30.15 15.34
C ASP A 274 -12.06 -30.07 16.28
N GLU A 275 -12.12 -29.17 17.26
CA GLU A 275 -11.12 -29.03 18.31
C GLU A 275 -11.65 -29.63 19.61
N ASP A 276 -10.90 -30.59 20.18
CA ASP A 276 -11.29 -31.26 21.41
C ASP A 276 -11.58 -30.23 22.52
N GLN A 277 -12.81 -30.25 23.05
CA GLN A 277 -13.34 -29.42 24.15
C GLN A 277 -13.78 -27.97 23.84
N CYS A 278 -13.49 -27.38 22.67
CA CYS A 278 -13.90 -25.99 22.35
C CYS A 278 -14.88 -25.82 21.17
N GLY A 279 -15.17 -26.88 20.42
CA GLY A 279 -16.07 -26.82 19.27
C GLY A 279 -15.32 -26.77 17.94
N GLN A 280 -15.89 -26.14 16.92
CA GLN A 280 -15.27 -26.06 15.59
C GLN A 280 -14.30 -24.88 15.50
N THR A 281 -13.13 -25.13 14.93
CA THR A 281 -12.08 -24.13 14.67
C THR A 281 -11.77 -24.07 13.18
N THR A 282 -11.50 -22.88 12.66
CA THR A 282 -11.05 -22.74 11.27
C THR A 282 -9.53 -22.81 11.24
N VAL A 283 -8.97 -23.61 10.34
CA VAL A 283 -7.53 -23.75 10.17
C VAL A 283 -7.11 -23.49 8.74
N GLN A 284 -5.86 -23.06 8.59
CA GLN A 284 -5.14 -22.98 7.34
C GLN A 284 -4.36 -24.28 7.15
N VAL A 285 -4.75 -25.09 6.18
CA VAL A 285 -3.98 -26.28 5.78
C VAL A 285 -3.15 -25.93 4.56
N VAL A 286 -1.84 -25.87 4.75
CA VAL A 286 -0.90 -25.61 3.66
C VAL A 286 -0.49 -26.94 3.03
N LEU A 287 -0.75 -27.13 1.74
CA LEU A 287 -0.37 -28.33 0.98
C LEU A 287 1.00 -28.15 0.34
N ASN A 288 1.78 -29.21 0.16
CA ASN A 288 3.09 -29.15 -0.50
C ASN A 288 3.00 -28.67 -1.96
N ASP A 289 1.95 -29.09 -2.66
CA ASP A 289 1.66 -28.66 -4.02
C ASP A 289 0.27 -28.01 -4.10
N ALA A 290 0.11 -27.09 -5.05
CA ALA A 290 -1.16 -26.44 -5.29
C ALA A 290 -2.07 -27.30 -6.16
N ASP A 291 -3.36 -27.26 -5.86
CA ASP A 291 -4.44 -27.90 -6.60
C ASP A 291 -5.12 -26.83 -7.47
N TYR A 292 -4.76 -26.76 -8.75
CA TYR A 292 -5.30 -25.78 -9.70
C TYR A 292 -5.52 -26.40 -11.08
N GLU A 293 -6.53 -25.91 -11.79
CA GLU A 293 -6.93 -26.42 -13.10
C GLU A 293 -6.55 -25.44 -14.22
N TRP A 294 -6.05 -25.98 -15.33
CA TRP A 294 -5.87 -25.23 -16.57
C TRP A 294 -6.95 -25.60 -17.57
N THR A 295 -7.75 -24.62 -17.95
CA THR A 295 -8.67 -24.74 -19.09
C THR A 295 -8.11 -23.98 -20.28
N THR A 296 -8.21 -24.56 -21.47
CA THR A 296 -7.88 -23.91 -22.73
C THR A 296 -9.10 -23.91 -23.64
N GLY A 297 -9.20 -22.90 -24.52
CA GLY A 297 -10.28 -22.80 -25.48
C GLY A 297 -9.87 -21.97 -26.68
N GLU A 298 -10.47 -22.27 -27.82
CA GLU A 298 -10.23 -21.59 -29.08
C GLU A 298 -11.44 -20.73 -29.46
N CYS A 299 -11.21 -19.50 -29.90
CA CYS A 299 -12.24 -18.62 -30.42
C CYS A 299 -11.67 -17.74 -31.54
N THR A 300 -12.55 -17.13 -32.32
CA THR A 300 -12.14 -16.12 -33.29
C THR A 300 -11.80 -14.81 -32.57
N GLU A 301 -10.96 -13.96 -33.18
CA GLU A 301 -10.61 -12.66 -32.60
C GLU A 301 -11.85 -11.78 -32.37
N THR A 302 -12.86 -11.89 -33.23
CA THR A 302 -14.13 -11.15 -33.11
C THR A 302 -14.99 -11.60 -31.92
N ASP A 303 -14.84 -12.84 -31.47
CA ASP A 303 -15.65 -13.43 -30.39
C ASP A 303 -14.92 -13.45 -29.04
N LEU A 304 -13.66 -13.04 -28.98
CA LEU A 304 -12.79 -13.18 -27.80
C LEU A 304 -13.40 -12.58 -26.53
N THR A 305 -13.99 -11.39 -26.63
CA THR A 305 -14.62 -10.72 -25.48
C THR A 305 -15.81 -11.53 -24.96
N ALA A 306 -16.72 -11.93 -25.85
CA ALA A 306 -17.89 -12.71 -25.48
C ALA A 306 -17.52 -14.10 -24.92
N PHE A 307 -16.49 -14.72 -25.49
CA PHE A 307 -15.92 -15.97 -24.99
C PHE A 307 -15.39 -15.82 -23.56
N ALA A 308 -14.55 -14.81 -23.31
CA ALA A 308 -13.96 -14.55 -22.00
C ALA A 308 -15.03 -14.21 -20.94
N GLU A 309 -16.01 -13.35 -21.28
CA GLU A 309 -17.10 -12.99 -20.38
C GLU A 309 -17.96 -14.20 -19.99
N ASN A 310 -18.31 -15.06 -20.96
CA ASN A 310 -19.06 -16.27 -20.69
C ASN A 310 -18.26 -17.24 -19.81
N TYR A 311 -16.97 -17.40 -20.08
CA TYR A 311 -16.10 -18.23 -19.24
C TYR A 311 -16.07 -17.73 -17.80
N ILE A 312 -15.85 -16.42 -17.57
CA ILE A 312 -15.83 -15.79 -16.24
C ILE A 312 -17.14 -16.04 -15.49
N VAL A 313 -18.29 -15.94 -16.16
CA VAL A 313 -19.60 -16.20 -15.55
C VAL A 313 -19.76 -17.68 -15.18
N GLN A 314 -19.30 -18.60 -16.03
CA GLN A 314 -19.37 -20.03 -15.75
C GLN A 314 -18.43 -20.44 -14.61
N ASP A 315 -17.21 -19.93 -14.62
CA ASP A 315 -16.21 -20.10 -13.57
C ASP A 315 -16.77 -19.67 -12.21
N ARG A 316 -17.40 -18.48 -12.14
CA ARG A 316 -18.07 -17.99 -10.92
C ARG A 316 -19.18 -18.90 -10.41
N ARG A 317 -19.87 -19.61 -11.31
CA ARG A 317 -20.92 -20.57 -10.91
C ARG A 317 -20.36 -21.89 -10.40
N ARG A 318 -19.13 -22.24 -10.79
CA ARG A 318 -18.45 -23.45 -10.30
C ARG A 318 -17.94 -23.26 -8.86
N GLY A 319 -17.67 -22.01 -8.47
CA GLY A 319 -17.12 -21.65 -7.16
C GLY A 319 -15.62 -21.63 -7.24
#